data_AF-A0A286P3Y0-F1
#
_entry.id   AF-A0A286P3Y0-F1
#
_cell.length_a   1.000
_cell.length_b   1.000
_cell.length_c   1.000
_cell.angle_alpha   90.00
_cell.angle_beta   90.00
_cell.angle_gamma   90.00
#
_symmetry.space_group_name_H-M   'P 1'
#
loop_
_entity.id
_entity.type
_entity.pdbx_description
1 polymer ?
#
loop_
_entity_poly.entity_id
_entity_poly.type
_entity_poly.pdbx_seq_one_letter_code
_entity_poly.pdbx_strand_id
1 'polypeptide(L)'
;MTLPYGRAPRGERVIDEQPVSPGETVNTVAVLTEHGLDAQWSDQGPLTAERFVAYLDVSVLPLLLAGKTLILDRHPVHRARAVRAFLDRHHVRYVYLPPYSPELNPSEEAWSKVKHVLKREKPRTVDHLLDILHRAAQSITPNDAQGYFQHAEDFSLVTV
;
A
#
# COMPACT_ATOMS: atom_id res chain seq x y z
N MET A 1 8.15 -12.56 6.54
CA MET A 1 9.06 -11.39 6.57
C MET A 1 9.58 -11.21 8.00
N THR A 2 10.86 -10.87 8.17
CA THR A 2 11.49 -10.57 9.47
C THR A 2 12.47 -9.40 9.34
N LEU A 3 12.86 -8.78 10.45
CA LEU A 3 13.91 -7.75 10.46
C LEU A 3 15.28 -8.42 10.25
N PRO A 4 16.19 -7.81 9.46
CA PRO A 4 17.52 -8.38 9.22
C PRO A 4 18.49 -8.19 10.39
N TYR A 5 18.19 -7.26 11.31
CA TYR A 5 19.03 -6.92 12.46
C TYR A 5 18.16 -6.74 13.70
N GLY A 6 18.71 -7.07 14.87
CA GLY A 6 18.13 -6.76 16.17
C GLY A 6 19.15 -6.12 17.11
N ARG A 7 18.68 -5.64 18.27
CA ARG A 7 19.52 -4.97 19.26
C ARG A 7 19.36 -5.64 20.62
N ALA A 8 20.47 -5.86 21.32
CA ALA A 8 20.53 -6.35 22.69
C ALA A 8 21.60 -5.57 23.47
N PRO A 9 21.58 -5.58 24.81
CA PRO A 9 22.66 -5.04 25.63
C PRO A 9 24.04 -5.63 25.26
N ARG A 10 25.09 -4.89 25.57
CA ARG A 10 26.46 -5.31 25.25
C ARG A 10 26.78 -6.61 26.00
N GLY A 11 27.18 -7.64 25.24
CA GLY A 11 27.49 -8.98 25.76
C GLY A 11 26.33 -9.97 25.67
N GLU A 12 25.13 -9.51 25.30
CA GLU A 12 23.96 -10.37 25.12
C GLU A 12 23.72 -10.69 23.64
N ARG A 13 23.18 -11.89 23.39
CA ARG A 13 22.84 -12.35 22.04
C ARG A 13 21.39 -11.99 21.72
N VAL A 14 21.15 -11.42 20.54
CA VAL A 14 19.81 -11.31 19.95
C VAL A 14 19.39 -12.69 19.44
N ILE A 15 18.25 -13.19 19.91
CA ILE A 15 17.63 -14.43 19.44
C ILE A 15 16.35 -14.05 18.70
N ASP A 16 16.14 -14.61 17.51
CA ASP A 16 14.95 -14.38 16.70
C ASP A 16 14.54 -15.64 15.92
N GLU A 17 13.28 -15.71 15.50
CA GLU A 17 12.68 -16.81 14.77
C GLU A 17 12.25 -16.39 13.37
N GLN A 18 12.63 -17.19 12.38
CA GLN A 18 12.28 -16.99 10.97
C GLN A 18 11.49 -18.18 10.42
N PRO A 19 10.38 -17.94 9.69
CA PRO A 19 9.69 -19.00 8.96
C PRO A 19 10.61 -19.63 7.91
N VAL A 20 10.66 -20.96 7.87
CA VAL A 20 11.46 -21.74 6.93
C VAL A 20 10.66 -22.25 5.73
N SER A 21 9.33 -22.19 5.80
CA SER A 21 8.41 -22.56 4.71
C SER A 21 7.67 -21.33 4.16
N PRO A 22 7.26 -21.36 2.88
CA PRO A 22 6.33 -20.37 2.34
C PRO A 22 5.01 -20.38 3.13
N GLY A 23 4.56 -19.20 3.53
CA GLY A 23 3.24 -19.02 4.13
C GLY A 23 2.17 -18.70 3.08
N GLU A 24 0.93 -18.53 3.56
CA GLU A 24 -0.15 -18.01 2.73
C GLU A 24 0.12 -16.56 2.32
N THR A 25 -0.33 -16.19 1.12
CA THR A 25 -0.14 -14.84 0.57
C THR A 25 -1.44 -14.05 0.66
N VAL A 26 -1.34 -12.85 1.23
CA VAL A 26 -2.40 -11.84 1.27
C VAL A 26 -2.01 -10.71 0.34
N ASN A 27 -2.88 -10.38 -0.62
CA ASN A 27 -2.74 -9.18 -1.43
C ASN A 27 -3.39 -8.01 -0.71
N THR A 28 -2.77 -6.84 -0.76
CA THR A 28 -3.25 -5.63 -0.10
C THR A 28 -3.13 -4.44 -1.04
N VAL A 29 -4.16 -3.60 -1.07
CA VAL A 29 -4.17 -2.30 -1.75
C VAL A 29 -4.71 -1.24 -0.80
N ALA A 30 -4.31 0.01 -1.01
CA ALA A 30 -4.78 1.16 -0.24
C ALA A 30 -4.51 2.43 -1.06
N VAL A 31 -5.19 3.53 -0.71
CA VAL A 31 -4.98 4.85 -1.30
C VAL A 31 -4.18 5.71 -0.34
N LEU A 32 -3.05 6.27 -0.78
CA LEU A 32 -2.36 7.28 0.02
C LEU A 32 -2.94 8.66 -0.25
N THR A 33 -3.41 9.33 0.79
CA THR A 33 -3.94 10.71 0.77
C THR A 33 -3.11 11.60 1.69
N GLU A 34 -3.31 12.92 1.61
CA GLU A 34 -2.68 13.90 2.53
C GLU A 34 -2.98 13.64 4.03
N HIS A 35 -3.96 12.79 4.33
CA HIS A 35 -4.35 12.41 5.69
C HIS A 35 -3.81 11.04 6.14
N GLY A 36 -3.13 10.30 5.26
CA GLY A 36 -2.65 8.94 5.52
C GLY A 36 -3.16 7.92 4.50
N LEU A 37 -2.97 6.63 4.81
CA LEU A 37 -3.53 5.54 4.03
C LEU A 37 -5.03 5.39 4.32
N ASP A 38 -5.83 5.38 3.27
CA ASP A 38 -7.29 5.20 3.29
C ASP A 38 -7.68 4.07 2.32
N ALA A 39 -8.95 3.67 2.33
CA ALA A 39 -9.49 2.62 1.49
C ALA A 39 -8.60 1.37 1.48
N GLN A 40 -8.06 0.95 2.62
CA GLN A 40 -7.25 -0.26 2.68
C GLN A 40 -8.15 -1.49 2.50
N TRP A 41 -7.72 -2.39 1.63
CA TRP A 41 -8.34 -3.70 1.40
C TRP A 41 -7.27 -4.77 1.35
N SER A 42 -7.53 -5.90 2.01
CA SER A 42 -6.66 -7.07 2.02
C SER A 42 -7.49 -8.34 1.86
N ASP A 43 -7.01 -9.24 1.02
CA ASP A 43 -7.64 -10.56 0.84
C ASP A 43 -6.62 -11.60 0.38
N GLN A 44 -6.96 -12.87 0.58
CA GLN A 44 -6.20 -14.00 0.06
C GLN A 44 -6.43 -14.20 -1.45
N GLY A 45 -5.40 -14.74 -2.11
CA GLY A 45 -5.43 -15.00 -3.54
C GLY A 45 -5.08 -13.77 -4.38
N PRO A 46 -5.00 -13.91 -5.71
CA PRO A 46 -4.44 -12.89 -6.59
C PRO A 46 -5.32 -11.64 -6.64
N LEU A 47 -4.67 -10.48 -6.79
CA LEU A 47 -5.34 -9.25 -7.16
C LEU A 47 -5.59 -9.26 -8.68
N THR A 48 -6.81 -9.63 -9.09
CA THR A 48 -7.23 -9.61 -10.50
C THR A 48 -7.76 -8.23 -10.89
N ALA A 49 -7.88 -7.97 -12.20
CA ALA A 49 -8.52 -6.74 -12.68
C ALA A 49 -9.97 -6.59 -12.22
N GLU A 50 -10.73 -7.69 -12.13
CA GLU A 50 -12.12 -7.68 -11.64
C GLU A 50 -12.17 -7.32 -10.16
N ARG A 51 -11.32 -7.93 -9.34
CA ARG A 51 -11.21 -7.60 -7.91
C ARG A 51 -10.79 -6.15 -7.70
N PHE A 52 -9.85 -5.65 -8.51
CA PHE A 52 -9.42 -4.27 -8.42
C PHE A 52 -10.50 -3.28 -8.87
N VAL A 53 -11.30 -3.59 -9.90
CA VAL A 53 -12.47 -2.76 -10.27
C VAL A 53 -13.50 -2.73 -9.14
N ALA A 54 -13.80 -3.86 -8.51
CA ALA A 54 -14.70 -3.90 -7.36
C ALA A 54 -14.16 -3.07 -6.19
N TYR A 55 -12.85 -3.14 -5.94
CA TYR A 55 -12.17 -2.29 -4.97
C TYR A 55 -12.29 -0.79 -5.30
N LEU A 56 -12.08 -0.41 -6.57
CA LEU A 56 -12.21 0.97 -7.01
C LEU A 56 -13.65 1.49 -6.81
N ASP A 57 -14.65 0.69 -7.15
CA ASP A 57 -16.07 1.06 -7.03
C ASP A 57 -16.50 1.26 -5.57
N VAL A 58 -16.19 0.28 -4.72
CA VAL A 58 -16.67 0.28 -3.33
C VAL A 58 -15.86 1.24 -2.45
N SER A 59 -14.54 1.27 -2.60
CA SER A 59 -13.65 1.90 -1.62
C SER A 59 -13.02 3.20 -2.10
N VAL A 60 -12.70 3.32 -3.39
CA VAL A 60 -11.90 4.45 -3.91
C VAL A 60 -12.76 5.53 -4.52
N LEU A 61 -13.80 5.16 -5.26
CA LEU A 61 -14.68 6.10 -5.96
C LEU A 61 -15.27 7.17 -5.02
N PRO A 62 -15.73 6.85 -3.78
CA PRO A 62 -16.20 7.86 -2.83
C PRO A 62 -15.14 8.91 -2.46
N LEU A 63 -13.86 8.53 -2.43
CA LEU A 63 -12.74 9.43 -2.13
C LEU A 63 -12.42 10.40 -3.27
N LEU A 64 -12.80 10.05 -4.50
CA LEU A 64 -12.46 10.80 -5.71
C LEU A 64 -13.51 11.85 -6.11
N LEU A 65 -14.69 11.84 -5.49
CA LEU A 65 -15.82 12.72 -5.81
C LEU A 65 -15.52 14.23 -5.63
N ALA A 66 -14.43 14.59 -4.95
CA ALA A 66 -14.00 15.98 -4.74
C ALA A 66 -13.13 16.53 -5.90
N GLY A 67 -13.13 15.91 -7.08
CA GLY A 67 -12.28 16.33 -8.19
C GLY A 67 -10.81 16.03 -7.95
N LYS A 68 -10.48 14.98 -7.20
CA LYS A 68 -9.09 14.53 -7.04
C LYS A 68 -8.60 13.81 -8.31
N THR A 69 -7.29 13.71 -8.48
CA THR A 69 -6.67 12.91 -9.54
C THR A 69 -6.04 11.68 -8.92
N LEU A 70 -6.30 10.52 -9.51
CA LEU A 70 -5.75 9.23 -9.10
C LEU A 70 -4.39 9.01 -9.79
N ILE A 71 -3.28 9.02 -9.05
CA ILE A 71 -2.00 8.51 -9.58
C ILE A 71 -1.97 6.99 -9.40
N LEU A 72 -1.57 6.30 -10.46
CA LEU A 72 -1.36 4.86 -10.47
C LEU A 72 0.08 4.56 -10.89
N ASP A 73 0.70 3.58 -10.25
CA ASP A 73 1.91 2.98 -10.80
C ASP A 73 1.61 2.18 -12.10
N ARG A 74 2.63 1.51 -12.66
CA ARG A 74 2.47 0.72 -13.89
C ARG A 74 2.17 -0.76 -13.65
N HIS A 75 1.71 -1.14 -12.46
CA HIS A 75 1.32 -2.50 -12.16
C HIS A 75 0.32 -3.02 -13.24
N PRO A 76 0.44 -4.28 -13.71
CA PRO A 76 -0.38 -4.79 -14.81
C PRO A 76 -1.89 -4.65 -14.58
N VAL A 77 -2.34 -4.79 -13.33
CA VAL A 77 -3.75 -4.62 -12.94
C VAL A 77 -4.22 -3.20 -13.17
N HIS A 78 -3.45 -2.19 -12.77
CA HIS A 78 -3.81 -0.78 -12.95
C HIS A 78 -3.95 -0.43 -14.43
N ARG A 79 -3.19 -1.10 -15.30
CA ARG A 79 -3.23 -0.92 -16.75
C ARG A 79 -4.18 -1.89 -17.47
N ALA A 80 -5.01 -2.64 -16.75
CA ALA A 80 -5.99 -3.51 -17.38
C ALA A 80 -7.05 -2.69 -18.13
N ARG A 81 -7.56 -3.24 -19.24
CA ARG A 81 -8.62 -2.58 -20.04
C ARG A 81 -9.87 -2.32 -19.20
N ALA A 82 -10.25 -3.27 -18.34
CA ALA A 82 -11.41 -3.13 -17.45
C ALA A 82 -11.26 -1.96 -16.47
N VAL A 83 -10.05 -1.75 -15.94
CA VAL A 83 -9.76 -0.66 -15.00
C VAL A 83 -9.86 0.70 -15.69
N ARG A 84 -9.23 0.86 -16.88
CA ARG A 84 -9.39 2.09 -17.67
C ARG A 84 -10.85 2.37 -18.02
N ALA A 85 -11.57 1.36 -18.52
CA ALA A 85 -12.98 1.51 -18.86
C ALA A 85 -13.85 1.91 -17.66
N PHE A 86 -13.54 1.39 -16.46
CA PHE A 86 -14.18 1.80 -15.23
C PHE A 86 -13.89 3.28 -14.90
N LEU A 87 -12.61 3.68 -14.87
CA LEU A 87 -12.23 5.06 -14.55
C LEU A 87 -12.82 6.07 -15.54
N ASP A 88 -12.78 5.76 -16.84
CA ASP A 88 -13.33 6.61 -17.90
C ASP A 88 -14.85 6.74 -17.78
N ARG A 89 -15.56 5.63 -17.51
CA ARG A 89 -17.03 5.62 -17.32
C ARG A 89 -17.47 6.49 -16.14
N HIS A 90 -16.67 6.53 -15.08
CA HIS A 90 -16.95 7.32 -13.88
C HIS A 90 -16.33 8.73 -13.93
N HIS A 91 -15.78 9.13 -15.08
CA HIS A 91 -15.12 10.44 -15.27
C HIS A 91 -14.02 10.74 -14.24
N VAL A 92 -13.34 9.69 -13.76
CA VAL A 92 -12.22 9.82 -12.83
C VAL A 92 -11.01 10.34 -13.60
N ARG A 93 -10.38 11.41 -13.10
CA ARG A 93 -9.07 11.85 -13.59
C ARG A 93 -8.00 10.91 -13.05
N TYR A 94 -7.17 10.36 -13.92
CA TYR A 94 -6.04 9.51 -13.51
C TYR A 94 -4.80 9.77 -14.35
N VAL A 95 -3.63 9.50 -13.76
CA VAL A 95 -2.33 9.57 -14.41
C VAL A 95 -1.51 8.34 -14.04
N TYR A 96 -0.65 7.89 -14.95
CA TYR A 96 0.31 6.81 -14.67
C TYR A 96 1.70 7.39 -14.44
N LEU A 97 2.39 6.89 -13.43
CA LEU A 97 3.79 7.21 -13.22
C LEU A 97 4.67 6.69 -14.38
N PRO A 98 5.82 7.34 -14.65
CA PRO A 98 6.84 6.80 -15.55
C PRO A 98 7.24 5.37 -15.16
N PRO A 99 7.63 4.51 -16.13
CA PRO A 99 8.06 3.15 -15.80
C PRO A 99 9.35 3.20 -14.98
N TYR A 100 9.47 2.31 -13.99
CA TYR A 100 10.67 2.16 -13.16
C TYR A 100 11.07 3.42 -12.38
N SER A 101 10.09 4.26 -12.03
CA SER A 101 10.29 5.46 -11.20
C SER A 101 9.63 5.33 -9.82
N PRO A 102 10.07 4.38 -8.97
CA PRO A 102 9.53 4.24 -7.61
C PRO A 102 9.78 5.48 -6.74
N GLU A 103 10.83 6.27 -7.04
CA GLU A 103 11.12 7.54 -6.37
C GLU A 103 10.01 8.59 -6.55
N LEU A 104 9.20 8.46 -7.60
CA LEU A 104 8.07 9.35 -7.87
C LEU A 104 6.76 8.84 -7.24
N ASN A 105 6.79 7.72 -6.52
CA ASN A 105 5.60 7.12 -5.94
C ASN A 105 5.58 7.23 -4.40
N PRO A 106 4.84 8.19 -3.82
CA PRO A 106 4.85 8.38 -2.36
C PRO A 106 4.26 7.18 -1.59
N SER A 107 3.50 6.27 -2.22
CA SER A 107 3.03 5.06 -1.56
C SER A 107 4.15 4.07 -1.26
N GLU A 108 5.29 4.12 -1.94
CA GLU A 108 6.42 3.23 -1.65
C GLU A 108 6.93 3.41 -0.22
N GLU A 109 6.96 4.66 0.27
CA GLU A 109 7.37 4.97 1.64
C GLU A 109 6.31 4.56 2.66
N ALA A 110 5.03 4.80 2.35
CA ALA A 110 3.91 4.32 3.17
C ALA A 110 3.94 2.79 3.31
N TRP A 111 4.11 2.06 2.19
CA TRP A 111 4.25 0.61 2.20
C TRP A 111 5.53 0.14 2.88
N SER A 112 6.62 0.90 2.81
CA SER A 112 7.85 0.62 3.55
C SER A 112 7.59 0.66 5.07
N LYS A 113 6.89 1.68 5.56
CA LYS A 113 6.48 1.79 6.97
C LYS A 113 5.54 0.65 7.38
N VAL A 114 4.52 0.32 6.58
CA VAL A 114 3.63 -0.82 6.83
C VAL A 114 4.42 -2.15 6.90
N LYS A 115 5.29 -2.40 5.93
CA LYS A 115 6.17 -3.59 5.89
C LYS A 115 7.11 -3.63 7.10
N HIS A 116 7.56 -2.49 7.60
CA HIS A 116 8.39 -2.42 8.80
C HIS A 116 7.61 -2.89 10.04
N VAL A 117 6.37 -2.43 10.22
CA VAL A 117 5.48 -2.89 11.31
C VAL A 117 5.27 -4.40 11.21
N LEU A 118 4.94 -4.92 10.02
CA LEU A 118 4.76 -6.37 9.80
C LEU A 118 6.01 -7.20 10.15
N LYS A 119 7.21 -6.71 9.79
CA LYS A 119 8.48 -7.37 10.12
C LYS A 119 8.75 -7.41 11.63
N ARG A 120 8.25 -6.42 12.37
CA ARG A 120 8.40 -6.34 13.83
C ARG A 120 7.42 -7.26 14.55
N GLU A 121 6.15 -7.23 14.16
CA GLU A 121 5.06 -7.97 14.81
C GLU A 121 5.04 -9.48 14.42
N LYS A 122 5.60 -9.84 13.26
CA LYS A 122 5.83 -11.23 12.82
C LYS A 122 4.58 -12.13 12.89
N PRO A 123 3.47 -11.76 12.21
CA PRO A 123 2.28 -12.61 12.18
C PRO A 123 2.60 -14.01 11.66
N ARG A 124 1.88 -15.00 12.21
CA ARG A 124 2.01 -16.42 11.88
C ARG A 124 0.71 -17.05 11.37
N THR A 125 -0.38 -16.30 11.37
CA THR A 125 -1.68 -16.70 10.82
C THR A 125 -2.21 -15.58 9.91
N VAL A 126 -3.11 -15.94 9.00
CA VAL A 126 -3.75 -14.98 8.08
C VAL A 126 -4.54 -13.94 8.87
N ASP A 127 -5.35 -14.35 9.84
CA ASP A 127 -6.16 -13.42 10.65
C ASP A 127 -5.27 -12.39 11.37
N HIS A 128 -4.17 -12.84 12.00
CA HIS A 128 -3.25 -11.92 12.68
C HIS A 128 -2.52 -11.01 11.68
N LEU A 129 -2.23 -11.51 10.47
CA LEU A 129 -1.65 -10.70 9.41
C LEU A 129 -2.62 -9.59 8.96
N LEU A 130 -3.90 -9.91 8.78
CA LEU A 130 -4.95 -8.93 8.43
C LEU A 130 -5.11 -7.87 9.52
N ASP A 131 -5.12 -8.27 10.79
CA ASP A 131 -5.20 -7.35 11.93
C ASP A 131 -4.00 -6.39 11.99
N ILE A 132 -2.78 -6.89 11.76
CA ILE A 132 -1.60 -6.01 11.74
C ILE A 132 -1.60 -5.13 10.50
N LEU A 133 -1.99 -5.63 9.34
CA LEU A 133 -2.09 -4.83 8.11
C LEU A 133 -3.01 -3.63 8.32
N HIS A 134 -4.18 -3.84 8.92
CA HIS A 134 -5.12 -2.78 9.24
C HIS A 134 -4.52 -1.74 10.20
N ARG A 135 -3.96 -2.19 11.34
CA ARG A 135 -3.31 -1.29 12.31
C ARG A 135 -2.11 -0.55 11.74
N ALA A 136 -1.32 -1.22 10.90
CA ALA A 136 -0.13 -0.65 10.27
C ALA A 136 -0.53 0.42 9.25
N ALA A 137 -1.57 0.19 8.45
CA ALA A 137 -2.12 1.20 7.55
C ALA A 137 -2.61 2.44 8.33
N GLN A 138 -3.33 2.24 9.44
CA GLN A 138 -3.77 3.32 10.33
C GLN A 138 -2.63 4.05 11.06
N SER A 139 -1.41 3.49 11.07
CA SER A 139 -0.24 4.14 11.68
C SER A 139 0.41 5.20 10.77
N ILE A 140 -0.02 5.29 9.52
CA ILE A 140 0.41 6.34 8.60
C ILE A 140 -0.35 7.62 8.96
N THR A 141 0.35 8.56 9.59
CA THR A 141 -0.22 9.83 10.01
C THR A 141 -0.27 10.84 8.86
N PRO A 142 -1.04 11.92 8.97
CA PRO A 142 -0.98 13.04 8.02
C PRO A 142 0.43 13.61 7.85
N ASN A 143 1.22 13.69 8.93
CA ASN A 143 2.59 14.21 8.86
C ASN A 143 3.52 13.25 8.09
N ASP A 144 3.34 11.93 8.25
CA ASP A 144 4.05 10.95 7.42
C ASP A 144 3.67 11.13 5.96
N ALA A 145 2.37 11.17 5.65
CA ALA A 145 1.87 11.30 4.29
C ALA A 145 2.37 12.57 3.62
N GLN A 146 2.31 13.71 4.31
CA GLN A 146 2.88 14.96 3.82
C GLN A 146 4.37 14.86 3.56
N GLY A 147 5.13 14.20 4.44
CA GLY A 147 6.56 13.96 4.22
C GLY A 147 6.81 13.08 2.99
N TYR A 148 5.98 12.05 2.77
CA TYR A 148 6.10 11.17 1.61
C TYR A 148 5.77 11.88 0.31
N PHE A 149 4.69 12.67 0.30
CA PHE A 149 4.38 13.55 -0.82
C PHE A 149 5.54 14.50 -1.03
N GLN A 150 6.02 15.25 -0.04
CA GLN A 150 7.18 16.16 -0.19
C GLN A 150 8.44 15.49 -0.73
N HIS A 151 8.70 14.23 -0.39
CA HIS A 151 9.85 13.50 -0.90
C HIS A 151 9.66 13.06 -2.37
N ALA A 152 8.45 12.67 -2.75
CA ALA A 152 8.09 12.43 -4.15
C ALA A 152 7.89 13.75 -4.94
N GLU A 153 7.56 14.83 -4.22
CA GLU A 153 7.25 16.16 -4.72
C GLU A 153 8.53 16.96 -4.94
N ASP A 154 9.15 16.69 -6.08
CA ASP A 154 9.34 17.80 -7.02
C ASP A 154 8.02 18.14 -7.78
N PHE A 155 6.92 17.34 -7.67
CA PHE A 155 5.56 17.67 -8.18
C PHE A 155 4.38 17.04 -7.40
N SER A 156 3.39 17.87 -7.05
CA SER A 156 2.20 17.54 -6.23
C SER A 156 1.21 16.58 -6.89
N LEU A 157 0.70 15.55 -6.17
CA LEU A 157 -0.56 14.78 -6.40
C LEU A 157 -0.68 13.47 -5.57
N VAL A 158 -1.91 12.91 -5.44
CA VAL A 158 -2.37 11.70 -4.65
C VAL A 158 -2.12 10.36 -5.36
N THR A 159 -1.63 9.30 -4.68
CA THR A 159 -1.17 8.01 -5.29
C THR A 159 -1.78 6.71 -4.71
N VAL A 160 -1.81 5.64 -5.52
CA VAL A 160 -2.31 4.28 -5.21
C VAL A 160 -1.33 3.20 -5.64
#